data_AF-A0A6A5FCA1-F1
#
_entry.id   AF-A0A6A5FCA1-F1
#
_cell.length_a   1.000
_cell.length_b   1.000
_cell.length_c   1.000
_cell.angle_alpha   90.00
_cell.angle_beta   90.00
_cell.angle_gamma   90.00
#
_symmetry.space_group_name_H-M   'P 1'
#
loop_
_entity.id
_entity.type
_entity.pdbx_description
1 polymer ?
#
loop_
_entity_poly.entity_id
_entity_poly.type
_entity_poly.pdbx_seq_one_letter_code
_entity_poly.pdbx_strand_id
1 'polypeptide(L)'
;MENCCEGVGNFFGRQKNTNIRVRLPAICFVWQIAMIILFGVFVRYDDESDVQKWIEHKQSHNITSDIENDFYYRYPSFQDVHVMIFVGFGFLMTFLKRYSFSGVGFNFLIGACGLQWALLMQGWFHSLDPNTGKISIGLER
;
A
#
# COMPACT_ATOMS: atom_id res chain seq x y z
N MET A 1 22.56 -35.97 40.63
CA MET A 1 21.77 -34.75 40.43
C MET A 1 22.15 -34.13 39.08
N GLU A 2 21.97 -34.88 37.99
CA GLU A 2 22.68 -34.59 36.72
C GLU A 2 21.79 -34.75 35.49
N ASN A 3 20.46 -34.61 35.65
CA ASN A 3 19.51 -34.76 34.54
C ASN A 3 18.54 -33.57 34.39
N CYS A 4 18.75 -32.46 35.09
CA CYS A 4 17.84 -31.30 35.03
C CYS A 4 18.38 -30.12 34.21
N CYS A 5 19.66 -30.14 33.79
CA CYS A 5 20.29 -29.03 33.08
C CYS A 5 20.39 -29.22 31.55
N GLU A 6 20.01 -30.37 30.98
CA GLU A 6 19.96 -30.54 29.51
C GLU A 6 18.64 -30.05 28.88
N GLY A 7 17.59 -29.82 29.68
CA GLY A 7 16.26 -29.48 29.16
C GLY A 7 16.06 -28.01 28.76
N VAL A 8 16.88 -27.08 29.28
CA VAL A 8 16.63 -25.64 29.12
C VAL A 8 17.39 -25.01 27.94
N GLY A 9 18.43 -25.68 27.41
CA GLY A 9 19.18 -25.21 26.24
C GLY A 9 18.47 -25.40 24.90
N ASN A 10 17.53 -26.36 24.79
CA ASN A 10 16.93 -26.75 23.50
C ASN A 10 15.59 -26.09 23.16
N PHE A 11 15.02 -25.27 24.05
CA PHE A 11 13.75 -24.57 23.75
C PHE A 11 13.97 -23.26 22.98
N PHE A 12 15.10 -22.60 23.17
CA PHE A 12 15.36 -21.25 22.65
C PHE A 12 16.25 -21.20 21.40
N GLY A 13 16.40 -22.33 20.72
CA GLY A 13 17.37 -22.50 19.63
C GLY A 13 16.84 -23.28 18.45
N ARG A 14 15.55 -23.17 18.08
CA ARG A 14 15.14 -23.69 16.77
C ARG A 14 15.63 -22.72 15.69
N GLN A 15 16.87 -22.93 15.23
CA GLN A 15 17.37 -22.43 13.95
C GLN A 15 16.44 -22.95 12.85
N LYS A 16 15.30 -22.28 12.65
CA LYS A 16 14.46 -22.48 11.48
C LYS A 16 15.33 -22.09 10.30
N ASN A 17 15.69 -23.07 9.47
CA ASN A 17 16.33 -22.86 8.18
C ASN A 17 15.83 -21.55 7.55
N THR A 18 16.71 -20.55 7.45
CA THR A 18 16.43 -19.22 6.93
C THR A 18 16.30 -19.28 5.41
N ASN A 19 15.40 -20.14 4.91
CA ASN A 19 15.11 -20.29 3.49
C ASN A 19 14.17 -19.15 3.07
N ILE A 20 14.69 -17.92 3.18
CA ILE A 20 14.03 -16.66 2.81
C ILE A 20 13.55 -16.67 1.36
N ARG A 21 14.19 -17.49 0.52
CA ARG A 21 13.82 -17.70 -0.88
C ARG A 21 12.38 -18.18 -1.08
N VAL A 22 11.86 -18.98 -0.16
CA VAL A 22 10.47 -19.49 -0.23
C VAL A 22 9.56 -18.71 0.72
N ARG A 23 10.08 -18.31 1.89
CA ARG A 23 9.29 -17.64 2.91
C ARG A 23 8.87 -16.23 2.53
N LEU A 24 9.77 -15.42 1.95
CA LEU A 24 9.45 -14.06 1.52
C LEU A 24 8.33 -14.03 0.46
N PRO A 25 8.43 -14.78 -0.66
CA PRO A 25 7.36 -14.77 -1.65
C PRO A 25 6.06 -15.36 -1.08
N ALA A 26 6.12 -16.42 -0.27
CA ALA A 26 4.91 -16.98 0.34
C ALA A 26 4.18 -15.96 1.23
N ILE A 27 4.90 -15.19 2.05
CA ILE A 27 4.30 -14.11 2.86
C ILE A 27 3.71 -13.02 1.98
N CYS A 28 4.42 -12.62 0.92
CA CYS A 28 3.93 -11.61 -0.03
C CYS A 28 2.64 -12.06 -0.73
N PHE A 29 2.56 -13.33 -1.15
CA PHE A 29 1.34 -13.86 -1.78
C PHE A 29 0.16 -13.90 -0.82
N VAL A 30 0.36 -14.36 0.41
CA VAL A 30 -0.69 -14.37 1.43
C VAL A 30 -1.15 -12.95 1.73
N TRP A 31 -0.21 -12.01 1.90
CA TRP A 31 -0.51 -10.60 2.12
C TRP A 31 -1.28 -9.99 0.95
N GLN A 32 -0.84 -10.25 -0.29
CA GLN A 32 -1.49 -9.70 -1.48
C GLN A 32 -2.92 -10.21 -1.64
N ILE A 33 -3.16 -11.50 -1.40
CA ILE A 33 -4.51 -12.09 -1.45
C ILE A 33 -5.40 -11.45 -0.37
N ALA A 34 -4.89 -11.29 0.85
CA ALA A 34 -5.62 -10.63 1.93
C ALA A 34 -5.99 -9.17 1.55
N MET A 35 -5.04 -8.42 0.99
CA MET A 35 -5.30 -7.05 0.52
C MET A 35 -6.35 -7.03 -0.59
N ILE A 36 -6.29 -7.93 -1.59
CA ILE A 36 -7.27 -7.98 -2.68
C ILE A 36 -8.69 -8.21 -2.13
N ILE A 37 -8.86 -9.14 -1.17
CA ILE A 37 -10.16 -9.41 -0.56
C ILE A 37 -10.66 -8.19 0.21
N LEU A 38 -9.80 -7.57 1.04
CA LEU A 38 -10.16 -6.39 1.82
C LEU A 38 -10.53 -5.21 0.93
N PHE A 39 -9.75 -4.93 -0.13
CA PHE A 39 -10.08 -3.90 -1.10
C PHE A 39 -11.40 -4.20 -1.83
N GLY A 40 -11.62 -5.43 -2.28
CA GLY A 40 -12.86 -5.79 -2.99
C GLY A 40 -14.13 -5.62 -2.15
N VAL A 41 -14.04 -5.87 -0.84
CA VAL A 41 -15.16 -5.77 0.10
C VAL A 41 -15.37 -4.33 0.56
N PHE A 42 -14.31 -3.64 0.98
CA PHE A 42 -14.42 -2.36 1.67
C PHE A 42 -14.29 -1.14 0.75
N VAL A 43 -13.57 -1.24 -0.37
CA VAL A 43 -13.31 -0.09 -1.25
C VAL A 43 -14.41 0.03 -2.31
N ARG A 44 -14.97 1.25 -2.39
CA ARG A 44 -15.82 1.73 -3.47
C ARG A 44 -15.26 3.05 -3.98
N TYR A 45 -15.43 3.29 -5.28
CA TYR A 45 -15.10 4.59 -5.85
C TYR A 45 -16.27 5.55 -5.62
N ASP A 46 -15.94 6.80 -5.30
CA ASP A 46 -16.94 7.85 -5.11
C ASP A 46 -17.46 8.37 -6.47
N ASP A 47 -18.67 8.90 -6.49
CA ASP A 47 -19.38 9.29 -7.71
C ASP A 47 -18.68 10.44 -8.46
N GLU A 48 -17.91 11.27 -7.77
CA GLU A 48 -17.09 12.36 -8.37
C GLU A 48 -15.81 11.85 -9.06
N SER A 49 -15.34 10.66 -8.68
CA SER A 49 -14.14 10.02 -9.24
C SER A 49 -14.42 9.10 -10.42
N ASP A 50 -15.70 8.82 -10.71
CA ASP A 50 -16.11 8.02 -11.85
C ASP A 50 -16.00 8.84 -13.15
N VAL A 51 -15.06 8.45 -14.01
CA VAL A 51 -14.79 9.08 -15.31
C VAL A 51 -16.08 9.16 -16.15
N GLN A 52 -16.94 8.14 -16.07
CA GLN A 52 -18.16 8.10 -16.86
C GLN A 52 -19.19 9.13 -16.40
N LYS A 53 -19.37 9.30 -15.09
CA LYS A 53 -20.28 10.30 -14.51
C LYS A 53 -19.75 11.71 -14.69
N TRP A 54 -18.44 11.92 -14.60
CA TRP A 54 -17.82 13.21 -14.86
C TRP A 54 -18.06 13.70 -16.31
N ILE A 55 -18.01 12.80 -17.29
CA ILE A 55 -18.27 13.13 -18.70
C ILE A 55 -19.72 13.62 -18.89
N GLU A 56 -20.69 12.99 -18.24
CA GLU A 56 -22.11 13.41 -18.27
C GLU A 56 -22.33 14.74 -17.52
N HIS A 57 -21.64 14.94 -16.39
CA HIS A 57 -21.67 16.20 -15.65
C HIS A 57 -21.09 17.37 -16.47
N LYS A 58 -20.00 17.12 -17.17
CA LYS A 58 -19.35 18.10 -18.06
C LYS A 58 -20.25 18.56 -19.20
N GLN A 59 -21.02 17.63 -19.79
CA GLN A 59 -21.97 17.94 -20.85
C GLN A 59 -23.19 18.73 -20.35
N SER A 60 -23.70 18.41 -19.15
CA SER A 60 -24.87 19.11 -18.58
C SER A 60 -24.56 20.52 -18.07
N HIS A 61 -23.35 20.77 -17.56
CA HIS A 61 -22.94 22.07 -17.01
C HIS A 61 -22.13 22.93 -17.99
N ASN A 62 -21.92 22.47 -19.23
CA ASN A 62 -21.19 23.20 -20.28
C ASN A 62 -19.75 23.59 -19.86
N ILE A 63 -19.13 22.78 -18.99
CA ILE A 63 -17.78 23.02 -18.46
C ILE A 63 -16.76 22.56 -19.51
N THR A 64 -15.89 23.47 -19.94
CA THR A 64 -14.93 23.18 -21.03
C THR A 64 -13.61 22.63 -20.50
N SER A 65 -13.22 22.95 -19.26
CA SER A 65 -11.92 22.61 -18.68
C SER A 65 -12.01 21.50 -17.62
N ASP A 66 -11.18 20.46 -17.77
CA ASP A 66 -11.00 19.40 -16.76
C ASP A 66 -10.23 19.88 -15.50
N ILE A 67 -9.82 21.16 -15.49
CA ILE A 67 -9.06 21.83 -14.41
C ILE A 67 -9.94 22.07 -13.16
N GLU A 68 -11.26 22.08 -13.31
CA GLU A 68 -12.21 22.35 -12.22
C GLU A 68 -12.46 21.12 -11.33
N ASN A 69 -12.01 19.92 -11.76
CA ASN A 69 -12.14 18.70 -10.97
C ASN A 69 -10.97 18.60 -9.98
N ASP A 70 -11.29 18.51 -8.69
CA ASP A 70 -10.34 18.40 -7.57
C ASP A 70 -9.35 17.24 -7.79
N PHE A 71 -9.80 16.15 -8.42
CA PHE A 71 -8.98 15.00 -8.81
C PHE A 71 -7.76 15.42 -9.67
N TYR A 72 -8.00 16.19 -10.74
CA TYR A 72 -6.96 16.60 -11.68
C TYR A 72 -6.02 17.65 -11.08
N TYR A 73 -6.52 18.48 -10.18
CA TYR A 73 -5.72 19.50 -9.50
C TYR A 73 -4.71 18.87 -8.52
N ARG A 74 -5.09 17.82 -7.79
CA ARG A 74 -4.26 17.22 -6.73
C ARG A 74 -3.38 16.07 -7.20
N TYR A 75 -3.73 15.43 -8.31
CA TYR A 75 -2.95 14.32 -8.87
C TYR A 75 -1.44 14.62 -9.07
N PRO A 76 -1.02 15.81 -9.57
CA PRO A 76 0.40 16.16 -9.68
C PRO A 76 1.14 16.12 -8.34
N SER A 77 0.51 16.60 -7.26
CA SER A 77 1.12 16.59 -5.92
C SER A 77 1.26 15.16 -5.37
N PHE A 78 0.28 14.28 -5.62
CA PHE A 78 0.40 12.87 -5.26
C PHE A 78 1.53 12.17 -6.03
N GLN A 79 1.69 12.50 -7.32
CA GLN A 79 2.75 11.96 -8.15
C GLN A 79 4.14 12.38 -7.64
N ASP A 80 4.32 13.63 -7.24
CA ASP A 80 5.60 14.14 -6.69
C ASP A 80 6.02 13.39 -5.43
N VAL A 81 5.09 13.17 -4.48
CA VAL A 81 5.35 12.41 -3.25
C VAL A 81 5.64 10.94 -3.56
N HIS A 82 4.88 10.33 -4.48
CA HIS A 82 5.09 8.95 -4.89
C HIS A 82 6.50 8.75 -5.48
N VAL A 83 6.95 9.65 -6.36
CA VAL A 83 8.30 9.60 -6.93
C VAL A 83 9.36 9.82 -5.84
N MET A 84 9.12 10.68 -4.85
CA MET A 84 10.05 10.86 -3.72
C MET A 84 10.23 9.57 -2.91
N ILE A 85 9.15 8.83 -2.66
CA ILE A 85 9.20 7.60 -1.85
C ILE A 85 9.91 6.46 -2.59
N PHE A 86 9.56 6.25 -3.87
CA PHE A 86 10.10 5.13 -4.64
C PHE A 86 11.47 5.41 -5.25
N VAL A 87 11.63 6.57 -5.90
CA VAL A 87 12.86 6.94 -6.61
C VAL A 87 13.79 7.73 -5.69
N GLY A 88 13.27 8.69 -4.92
CA GLY A 88 14.08 9.51 -4.01
C GLY A 88 14.80 8.66 -2.95
N PHE A 89 14.06 8.00 -2.07
CA PHE A 89 14.67 7.12 -1.05
C PHE A 89 15.31 5.87 -1.65
N GLY A 90 14.76 5.35 -2.76
CA GLY A 90 15.33 4.21 -3.47
C GLY A 90 16.76 4.48 -3.96
N PHE A 91 16.98 5.54 -4.72
CA PHE A 91 18.30 5.89 -5.22
C PHE A 91 19.24 6.39 -4.12
N LEU A 92 18.75 6.96 -3.03
CA LEU A 92 19.59 7.30 -1.88
C LEU A 92 20.23 6.05 -1.24
N MET A 93 19.52 4.92 -1.22
CA MET A 93 20.07 3.64 -0.76
C MET A 93 21.09 3.02 -1.72
N THR A 94 21.19 3.51 -2.97
CA THR A 94 22.14 2.98 -3.96
C THR A 94 23.57 3.44 -3.76
N PHE A 95 23.81 4.48 -2.96
CA PHE A 95 25.17 4.91 -2.59
C PHE A 95 25.93 3.87 -1.74
N LEU A 96 25.24 2.85 -1.20
CA LEU A 96 25.85 1.72 -0.50
C LEU A 96 26.42 0.69 -1.49
N LYS A 97 27.76 0.70 -1.65
CA LYS A 97 28.56 -0.11 -2.59
C LYS A 97 28.23 -1.61 -2.68
N ARG A 98 27.66 -2.23 -1.65
CA ARG A 98 27.34 -3.68 -1.61
C ARG A 98 25.85 -4.02 -1.45
N TYR A 99 24.98 -3.03 -1.23
CA TYR A 99 23.56 -3.27 -0.93
C TYR A 99 22.60 -2.57 -1.90
N SER A 100 23.13 -1.81 -2.85
CA SER A 100 22.36 -0.99 -3.81
C SER A 100 21.21 -1.76 -4.50
N PHE A 101 21.47 -2.94 -5.07
CA PHE A 101 20.43 -3.68 -5.81
C PHE A 101 19.33 -4.25 -4.91
N SER A 102 19.69 -4.88 -3.78
CA SER A 102 18.70 -5.43 -2.85
C SER A 102 17.97 -4.34 -2.06
N GLY A 103 18.64 -3.24 -1.71
CA GLY A 103 18.05 -2.12 -0.96
C GLY A 103 16.95 -1.42 -1.75
N VAL A 104 17.17 -1.16 -3.04
CA VAL A 104 16.12 -0.62 -3.91
C VAL A 104 14.95 -1.61 -4.03
N GLY A 105 15.23 -2.89 -4.24
CA GLY A 105 14.19 -3.92 -4.34
C GLY A 105 13.31 -4.04 -3.08
N PHE A 106 13.92 -4.02 -1.89
CA PHE A 106 13.17 -4.02 -0.63
C PHE A 106 12.42 -2.71 -0.38
N ASN A 107 12.97 -1.56 -0.81
CA ASN A 107 12.26 -0.27 -0.75
C ASN A 107 10.98 -0.30 -1.58
N PHE A 108 11.05 -0.81 -2.81
CA PHE A 108 9.86 -0.98 -3.66
C PHE A 108 8.85 -1.95 -3.05
N LEU A 109 9.32 -3.09 -2.52
CA LEU A 109 8.44 -4.10 -1.94
C LEU A 109 7.69 -3.58 -0.70
N ILE A 110 8.39 -2.92 0.22
CA ILE A 110 7.78 -2.33 1.42
C ILE A 110 6.90 -1.13 1.04
N GLY A 111 7.33 -0.27 0.11
CA GLY A 111 6.55 0.86 -0.35
C GLY A 111 5.21 0.44 -0.97
N ALA A 112 5.21 -0.59 -1.83
CA ALA A 112 3.99 -1.10 -2.46
C ALA A 112 3.03 -1.75 -1.43
N CYS A 113 3.55 -2.61 -0.54
CA CYS A 113 2.74 -3.24 0.51
C CYS A 113 2.20 -2.21 1.51
N GLY A 114 3.04 -1.22 1.85
CA GLY A 114 2.72 -0.15 2.78
C GLY A 114 1.67 0.82 2.24
N LEU A 115 1.74 1.20 0.97
CA LEU A 115 0.72 2.04 0.33
C LEU A 115 -0.66 1.38 0.33
N GLN A 116 -0.74 0.10 -0.05
CA GLN A 116 -2.01 -0.63 -0.03
C GLN A 116 -2.60 -0.69 1.38
N TRP A 117 -1.77 -0.94 2.39
CA TRP A 117 -2.22 -0.94 3.78
C TRP A 117 -2.63 0.44 4.29
N ALA A 118 -1.85 1.48 3.97
CA ALA A 118 -2.10 2.85 4.39
C ALA A 118 -3.45 3.35 3.85
N LEU A 119 -3.76 3.07 2.58
CA LEU A 119 -5.06 3.41 1.98
C LEU A 119 -6.24 2.76 2.73
N LEU A 120 -6.10 1.48 3.11
CA LEU A 120 -7.12 0.77 3.90
C LEU A 120 -7.30 1.38 5.29
N MET A 121 -6.20 1.64 6.01
CA MET A 121 -6.25 2.26 7.34
C MET A 121 -6.83 3.67 7.27
N GLN A 122 -6.36 4.50 6.34
CA GLN A 122 -6.84 5.87 6.17
C GLN A 122 -8.32 5.89 5.81
N GLY A 123 -8.75 5.00 4.90
CA GLY A 123 -10.16 4.83 4.54
C GLY A 123 -11.03 4.36 5.71
N TRP A 124 -10.53 3.48 6.58
CA TRP A 124 -11.25 3.11 7.80
C TRP A 124 -11.37 4.25 8.81
N PHE A 125 -10.35 5.10 8.96
CA PHE A 125 -10.41 6.18 9.94
C PHE A 125 -11.15 7.44 9.45
N HIS A 126 -11.18 7.71 8.14
CA HIS A 126 -11.70 8.98 7.58
C HIS A 126 -12.96 8.84 6.72
N SER A 127 -13.23 7.69 6.11
CA SER A 127 -14.31 7.53 5.12
C SER A 127 -15.33 6.44 5.49
N LEU A 128 -15.38 6.06 6.76
CA LEU A 128 -16.31 5.05 7.27
C LEU A 128 -17.69 5.68 7.49
N ASP A 129 -18.59 5.53 6.52
CA ASP A 129 -19.98 5.96 6.67
C ASP A 129 -20.72 5.04 7.67
N PRO A 130 -21.24 5.56 8.80
CA PRO A 130 -21.79 4.74 9.90
C PRO A 130 -22.96 3.85 9.50
N ASN A 131 -23.63 4.18 8.39
CA ASN A 131 -24.85 3.50 7.95
C ASN A 131 -24.60 2.41 6.90
N THR A 132 -23.48 2.49 6.16
CA THR A 132 -23.23 1.62 5.00
C THR A 132 -21.97 0.76 5.15
N GLY A 133 -21.04 1.13 6.04
CA GLY A 133 -19.82 0.35 6.31
C GLY A 133 -18.88 0.22 5.10
N LYS A 134 -19.04 1.09 4.10
CA LYS A 134 -18.23 1.12 2.87
C LYS A 134 -17.33 2.34 2.88
N ILE A 135 -16.13 2.18 2.35
CA ILE A 135 -15.11 3.23 2.21
C ILE A 135 -15.21 3.76 0.78
N SER A 136 -15.68 4.98 0.61
CA SER A 136 -15.57 5.70 -0.67
C SER A 136 -14.17 6.29 -0.77
N ILE A 137 -13.36 5.84 -1.73
CA ILE A 137 -12.00 6.34 -1.97
C ILE A 137 -12.03 7.35 -3.13
N GLY A 138 -11.73 8.61 -2.83
CA GLY A 138 -11.37 9.68 -3.78
C GLY A 138 -9.95 10.21 -3.51
N LEU A 139 -9.44 11.15 -4.31
CA LEU A 139 -8.15 11.84 -4.06
C LEU A 139 -8.29 12.91 -2.93
N GLU A 140 -8.99 12.54 -1.84
CA GLU A 140 -9.61 13.34 -0.74
C GLU A 140 -10.99 13.91 -1.12
N ARG A 141 -11.99 14.10 -0.23
CA ARG A 141 -11.99 14.44 1.22
C ARG A 141 -11.49 13.41 2.23
#